data_AF-C1LCH6-F1
#
_entry.id   AF-C1LCH6-F1
#
_cell.length_a   1.000
_cell.length_b   1.000
_cell.length_c   1.000
_cell.angle_alpha   90.00
_cell.angle_beta   90.00
_cell.angle_gamma   90.00
#
_symmetry.space_group_name_H-M   'P 1'
#
loop_
_entity.id
_entity.type
_entity.pdbx_description
1 polymer ?
#
loop_
_entity_poly.entity_id
_entity_poly.type
_entity_poly.pdbx_seq_one_letter_code
_entity_poly.pdbx_strand_id
1 'polypeptide(L)'
;MGDADDEYYIIEKMIGQVEDVESEYHKTLMKPPEEKEKISKEILNGKVPILLQAICETLKESTGNLTVGDKVTLADVVLIASIDHITDLDKEFLTGKYPEIHKHRKHLLATSPKLAKYLSERHATAF
;
A
#
# COMPACT_ATOMS: atom_id res chain seq x y z
N MET A 1 -12.41 -9.01 -8.83
CA MET A 1 -12.30 -10.36 -8.25
C MET A 1 -11.50 -11.20 -9.24
N GLY A 2 -10.59 -12.04 -8.77
CA GLY A 2 -9.75 -12.88 -9.63
C GLY A 2 -10.60 -13.82 -10.49
N ASP A 3 -10.03 -14.26 -11.62
CA ASP A 3 -10.73 -15.12 -12.58
C ASP A 3 -10.61 -16.62 -12.17
N ALA A 4 -9.76 -16.94 -11.19
CA ALA A 4 -9.55 -18.28 -10.63
C ALA A 4 -9.33 -18.27 -9.09
N ASP A 5 -9.51 -19.42 -8.43
CA ASP A 5 -9.40 -19.55 -6.97
C ASP A 5 -7.99 -19.21 -6.43
N ASP A 6 -6.93 -19.57 -7.17
CA ASP A 6 -5.56 -19.23 -6.82
C ASP A 6 -5.31 -17.71 -6.90
N GLU A 7 -5.90 -17.04 -7.88
CA GLU A 7 -5.85 -15.58 -8.00
C GLU A 7 -6.61 -14.91 -6.86
N TYR A 8 -7.77 -15.44 -6.50
CA TYR A 8 -8.54 -14.98 -5.35
C TYR A 8 -7.75 -15.10 -4.04
N TYR A 9 -7.06 -16.22 -3.82
CA TYR A 9 -6.20 -16.41 -2.66
C TYR A 9 -5.10 -15.35 -2.56
N ILE A 10 -4.42 -15.04 -3.67
CA ILE A 10 -3.35 -14.02 -3.67
C ILE A 10 -3.92 -12.62 -3.42
N ILE A 11 -5.10 -12.32 -3.99
CA ILE A 11 -5.81 -11.05 -3.74
C ILE A 11 -6.09 -10.90 -2.23
N GLU A 12 -6.69 -11.92 -1.60
CA GLU A 12 -7.03 -11.86 -0.17
C GLU A 12 -5.78 -11.90 0.73
N LYS A 13 -4.72 -12.63 0.34
CA LYS A 13 -3.42 -12.60 1.02
C LYS A 13 -2.86 -11.17 1.03
N MET A 14 -2.85 -10.49 -0.11
CA MET A 14 -2.37 -9.10 -0.19
C MET A 14 -3.26 -8.17 0.65
N ILE A 15 -4.58 -8.31 0.58
CA ILE A 15 -5.49 -7.50 1.40
C ILE A 15 -5.17 -7.68 2.89
N GLY A 16 -5.02 -8.91 3.37
CA GLY A 16 -4.65 -9.16 4.78
C GLY A 16 -3.31 -8.53 5.17
N GLN A 17 -2.29 -8.64 4.32
CA GLN A 17 -0.98 -8.01 4.56
C GLN A 17 -1.08 -6.47 4.61
N VAL A 18 -1.90 -5.88 3.73
CA VAL A 18 -2.14 -4.43 3.71
C VAL A 18 -2.91 -3.99 4.97
N GLU A 19 -3.92 -4.74 5.40
CA GLU A 19 -4.68 -4.43 6.62
C GLU A 19 -3.82 -4.52 7.89
N ASP A 20 -2.78 -5.36 7.90
CA ASP A 20 -1.79 -5.36 8.99
C ASP A 20 -0.98 -4.06 9.03
N VAL A 21 -0.58 -3.50 7.87
CA VAL A 21 0.08 -2.18 7.78
C VAL A 21 -0.87 -1.09 8.25
N GLU A 22 -2.10 -1.16 7.77
CA GLU A 22 -3.16 -0.21 8.06
C GLU A 22 -3.49 -0.20 9.56
N SER A 23 -3.49 -1.36 10.21
CA SER A 23 -3.66 -1.50 11.66
C SER A 23 -2.54 -0.81 12.46
N GLU A 24 -1.31 -0.77 11.93
CA GLU A 24 -0.22 0.00 12.54
C GLU A 24 -0.42 1.51 12.33
N TYR A 25 -0.82 1.94 11.13
CA TYR A 25 -1.16 3.34 10.85
C TYR A 25 -2.29 3.87 11.75
N HIS A 26 -3.35 3.08 11.96
CA HIS A 26 -4.50 3.46 12.78
C HIS A 26 -4.14 3.82 14.22
N LYS A 27 -3.01 3.32 14.77
CA LYS A 27 -2.53 3.68 16.10
C LYS A 27 -2.17 5.15 16.23
N THR A 28 -1.88 5.81 15.10
CA THR A 28 -1.51 7.23 15.02
C THR A 28 -2.71 8.16 14.97
N LEU A 29 -3.91 7.64 14.65
CA LEU A 29 -5.11 8.43 14.43
C LEU A 29 -5.70 8.93 15.76
N MET A 30 -6.30 10.13 15.71
CA MET A 30 -6.97 10.78 16.85
C MET A 30 -6.08 10.97 18.09
N LYS A 31 -4.76 11.02 17.90
CA LYS A 31 -3.77 11.30 18.94
C LYS A 31 -3.33 12.76 18.94
N PRO A 32 -2.94 13.32 20.10
CA PRO A 32 -2.24 14.61 20.15
C PRO A 32 -0.96 14.56 19.29
N PRO A 33 -0.50 15.70 18.73
CA PRO A 33 0.63 15.73 17.79
C PRO A 33 1.91 15.06 18.32
N GLU A 34 2.25 15.27 19.59
CA GLU A 34 3.45 14.70 20.22
C GLU A 34 3.37 13.16 20.34
N GLU A 35 2.20 12.64 20.74
CA GLU A 35 1.97 11.19 20.83
C GLU A 35 1.92 10.58 19.42
N LYS A 36 1.29 11.26 18.46
CA LYS A 36 1.27 10.85 17.05
C LYS A 36 2.69 10.72 16.50
N GLU A 37 3.57 11.69 16.72
CA GLU A 37 4.95 11.67 16.25
C GLU A 37 5.73 10.51 16.87
N LYS A 38 5.55 10.27 18.18
CA LYS A 38 6.19 9.15 18.89
C LYS A 38 5.76 7.80 18.33
N ILE A 39 4.45 7.58 18.17
CA ILE A 39 3.90 6.33 17.62
C ILE A 39 4.34 6.15 16.16
N SER A 40 4.34 7.21 15.37
CA SER A 40 4.79 7.17 13.97
C SER A 40 6.23 6.68 13.88
N LYS A 41 7.15 7.24 14.69
CA LYS A 41 8.53 6.77 14.75
C LYS A 41 8.64 5.31 15.20
N GLU A 42 7.82 4.88 16.15
CA GLU A 42 7.82 3.49 16.63
C GLU A 42 7.39 2.51 15.55
N ILE A 43 6.28 2.76 14.85
CA ILE A 43 5.76 1.85 13.83
C ILE A 43 6.66 1.84 12.58
N LEU A 44 7.19 3.00 12.16
CA LEU A 44 8.03 3.15 10.97
C LEU A 44 9.43 2.54 11.15
N ASN A 45 9.93 2.45 12.40
CA ASN A 45 11.17 1.74 12.72
C ASN A 45 10.93 0.31 13.22
N GLY A 46 9.67 -0.08 13.38
CA GLY A 46 9.26 -1.37 13.94
C GLY A 46 8.61 -2.27 12.90
N LYS A 47 7.28 -2.41 12.99
CA LYS A 47 6.53 -3.38 12.21
C LYS A 47 6.32 -2.99 10.75
N VAL A 48 6.17 -1.71 10.44
CA VAL A 48 5.86 -1.25 9.06
C VAL A 48 6.92 -1.74 8.05
N PRO A 49 8.24 -1.61 8.29
CA PRO A 49 9.25 -2.18 7.38
C PRO A 49 9.10 -3.68 7.13
N ILE A 50 8.80 -4.46 8.17
CA ILE A 50 8.65 -5.91 8.08
C ILE A 50 7.44 -6.27 7.21
N LEU A 51 6.33 -5.58 7.43
CA LEU A 51 5.09 -5.78 6.67
C LEU A 51 5.24 -5.35 5.21
N LEU A 52 5.88 -4.21 4.95
CA LEU A 52 6.17 -3.77 3.58
C LEU A 52 7.11 -4.74 2.85
N GLN A 53 8.05 -5.36 3.55
CA GLN A 53 8.91 -6.39 2.97
C GLN A 53 8.08 -7.63 2.56
N ALA A 54 7.15 -8.08 3.40
CA ALA A 54 6.25 -9.18 3.08
C ALA A 54 5.33 -8.86 1.88
N ILE A 55 4.86 -7.61 1.77
CA ILE A 55 4.12 -7.12 0.59
C ILE A 55 5.01 -7.16 -0.66
N CYS A 56 6.27 -6.71 -0.57
CA CYS A 56 7.21 -6.77 -1.70
C CYS A 56 7.48 -8.20 -2.16
N GLU A 57 7.50 -9.17 -1.24
CA GLU A 57 7.62 -10.59 -1.57
C GLU A 57 6.38 -11.08 -2.32
N THR A 58 5.17 -10.77 -1.86
CA THR A 58 3.93 -11.09 -2.60
C THR A 58 3.90 -10.44 -3.98
N LEU A 59 4.34 -9.19 -4.13
CA LEU A 59 4.42 -8.53 -5.44
C LEU A 59 5.40 -9.22 -6.40
N LYS A 60 6.47 -9.85 -5.90
CA LYS A 60 7.41 -10.64 -6.72
C LYS A 60 6.84 -11.97 -7.20
N GLU A 61 5.88 -12.51 -6.46
CA GLU A 61 5.20 -13.76 -6.81
C GLU A 61 4.16 -13.56 -7.93
N SER A 62 3.79 -12.31 -8.24
CA SER A 62 2.82 -12.01 -9.29
C SER A 62 3.29 -12.51 -10.66
N THR A 63 2.35 -13.08 -11.40
CA THR A 63 2.53 -13.53 -12.79
C THR A 63 2.52 -12.39 -13.80
N GLY A 64 2.25 -11.14 -13.37
CA GLY A 64 2.19 -9.96 -14.23
C GLY A 64 2.74 -8.70 -13.56
N ASN A 65 2.21 -7.53 -13.96
CA ASN A 65 2.72 -6.23 -13.51
C ASN A 65 1.91 -5.60 -12.36
N LEU A 66 0.78 -6.19 -11.99
CA LEU A 66 -0.06 -5.80 -10.85
C LEU A 66 0.01 -6.87 -9.76
N THR A 67 -0.82 -6.77 -8.72
CA THR A 67 -0.79 -7.74 -7.61
C THR A 67 -1.05 -9.16 -8.09
N VAL A 68 -2.00 -9.34 -9.02
CA VAL A 68 -2.28 -10.61 -9.67
C VAL A 68 -2.45 -10.37 -11.16
N GLY A 69 -1.56 -10.95 -11.97
CA GLY A 69 -1.56 -10.78 -13.42
C GLY A 69 -1.45 -9.31 -13.84
N ASP A 70 -2.19 -8.94 -14.88
CA ASP A 70 -2.15 -7.59 -15.48
C ASP A 70 -3.49 -6.83 -15.38
N LYS A 71 -4.49 -7.40 -14.72
CA LYS A 71 -5.80 -6.75 -14.50
C LYS A 71 -5.84 -6.10 -13.12
N VAL A 72 -6.50 -4.95 -13.04
CA VAL A 72 -6.71 -4.26 -11.76
C VAL A 72 -7.69 -5.03 -10.90
N THR A 73 -7.28 -5.28 -9.66
CA THR A 73 -8.05 -5.96 -8.62
C THR A 73 -8.21 -5.05 -7.39
N LEU A 74 -8.98 -5.50 -6.40
CA LEU A 74 -9.13 -4.77 -5.14
C LEU A 74 -7.78 -4.65 -4.40
N ALA A 75 -6.95 -5.69 -4.46
CA ALA A 75 -5.63 -5.70 -3.82
C ALA A 75 -4.75 -4.53 -4.28
N ASP A 76 -4.81 -4.17 -5.56
CA ASP A 76 -4.04 -3.05 -6.10
C ASP A 76 -4.50 -1.71 -5.52
N VAL A 77 -5.82 -1.56 -5.33
CA VAL A 77 -6.44 -0.33 -4.83
C VAL A 77 -6.17 -0.15 -3.34
N VAL A 78 -6.31 -1.21 -2.54
CA VAL A 78 -6.04 -1.13 -1.10
C VAL A 78 -4.56 -0.90 -0.82
N LEU A 79 -3.67 -1.52 -1.62
CA LEU A 79 -2.23 -1.32 -1.46
C LEU A 79 -1.85 0.15 -1.63
N ILE A 80 -2.27 0.80 -2.72
CA ILE A 80 -1.91 2.21 -2.92
C ILE A 80 -2.53 3.15 -1.88
N ALA A 81 -3.71 2.81 -1.34
CA ALA A 81 -4.34 3.58 -0.28
C ALA A 81 -3.51 3.52 1.02
N SER A 82 -3.11 2.31 1.44
CA SER A 82 -2.28 2.16 2.64
C SER A 82 -0.88 2.75 2.47
N ILE A 83 -0.29 2.67 1.26
CA ILE A 83 0.99 3.34 0.99
C ILE A 83 0.87 4.87 1.07
N ASP A 84 -0.24 5.46 0.62
CA ASP A 84 -0.48 6.89 0.80
C ASP A 84 -0.47 7.26 2.29
N HIS A 85 -1.15 6.50 3.15
CA HIS A 85 -1.14 6.71 4.60
C HIS A 85 0.25 6.63 5.23
N ILE A 86 1.08 5.67 4.80
CA ILE A 86 2.47 5.59 5.27
C ILE A 86 3.27 6.83 4.84
N THR A 87 3.07 7.32 3.61
CA THR A 87 3.73 8.54 3.13
C THR A 87 3.20 9.82 3.78
N ASP A 88 1.98 9.80 4.33
CA ASP A 88 1.45 10.91 5.12
C ASP A 88 2.11 11.01 6.50
N LEU A 89 2.58 9.88 7.06
CA LEU A 89 3.39 9.88 8.28
C LEU A 89 4.84 10.32 8.02
N ASP A 90 5.44 9.82 6.94
CA ASP A 90 6.79 10.19 6.50
C ASP A 90 6.91 10.11 4.97
N LYS A 91 6.98 11.29 4.34
CA LYS A 91 7.05 11.43 2.87
C LYS A 91 8.28 10.80 2.26
N GLU A 92 9.37 10.67 3.03
CA GLU A 92 10.63 10.14 2.54
C GLU A 92 10.78 8.64 2.82
N PHE A 93 9.85 8.03 3.54
CA PHE A 93 9.97 6.65 4.02
C PHE A 93 10.25 5.62 2.92
N LEU A 94 9.62 5.79 1.75
CA LEU A 94 9.78 4.93 0.58
C LEU A 94 10.93 5.37 -0.35
N THR A 95 11.59 6.51 -0.10
CA THR A 95 12.63 7.04 -1.00
C THR A 95 13.83 6.09 -1.05
N GLY A 96 14.14 5.57 -2.25
CA GLY A 96 15.23 4.62 -2.46
C GLY A 96 14.99 3.22 -1.87
N LYS A 97 13.78 2.93 -1.39
CA LYS A 97 13.38 1.64 -0.80
C LYS A 97 12.18 1.04 -1.55
N TYR A 98 11.93 -0.25 -1.35
CA TYR A 98 10.75 -0.96 -1.86
C TYR A 98 10.44 -0.74 -3.35
N PRO A 99 11.41 -1.01 -4.27
CA PRO A 99 11.24 -0.75 -5.70
C PRO A 99 10.02 -1.46 -6.31
N GLU A 100 9.59 -2.58 -5.74
CA GLU A 100 8.41 -3.34 -6.15
C GLU A 100 7.12 -2.52 -5.97
N ILE A 101 7.00 -1.79 -4.86
CA ILE A 101 5.84 -0.93 -4.58
C ILE A 101 5.81 0.26 -5.55
N HIS A 102 6.96 0.87 -5.81
CA HIS A 102 7.07 1.96 -6.80
C HIS A 102 6.69 1.48 -8.21
N LYS A 103 7.19 0.31 -8.60
CA LYS A 103 6.88 -0.32 -9.89
C LYS A 103 5.39 -0.64 -9.99
N HIS A 104 4.81 -1.23 -8.95
CA HIS A 104 3.37 -1.54 -8.87
C HIS A 104 2.52 -0.29 -9.09
N ARG A 105 2.74 0.78 -8.31
CA ARG A 105 1.97 2.03 -8.44
C ARG A 105 2.08 2.62 -9.85
N LYS A 106 3.29 2.62 -10.42
CA LYS A 106 3.51 3.10 -11.80
C LYS A 106 2.69 2.30 -12.82
N HIS A 107 2.68 0.97 -12.71
CA HIS A 107 1.92 0.12 -13.62
C HIS A 107 0.41 0.25 -13.40
N LEU A 108 -0.07 0.30 -12.16
CA LEU A 108 -1.48 0.52 -11.85
C LEU A 108 -2.03 1.79 -12.49
N LEU A 109 -1.31 2.90 -12.37
CA LEU A 109 -1.72 4.18 -12.95
C LEU A 109 -1.68 4.17 -14.49
N ALA A 110 -0.74 3.43 -15.09
CA ALA A 110 -0.70 3.24 -16.54
C ALA A 110 -1.86 2.36 -17.04
N THR A 111 -2.23 1.32 -16.28
CA THR A 111 -3.30 0.38 -16.64
C THR A 111 -4.69 0.98 -16.45
N SER A 112 -4.88 1.89 -15.48
CA SER A 112 -6.18 2.51 -15.18
C SER A 112 -6.14 4.04 -15.32
N PRO A 113 -6.41 4.59 -16.52
CA PRO A 113 -6.48 6.03 -16.73
C PRO A 113 -7.53 6.73 -15.86
N LYS A 114 -8.63 6.04 -15.54
CA LYS A 114 -9.68 6.55 -14.64
C LYS A 114 -9.14 6.75 -13.22
N LEU A 115 -8.38 5.79 -12.71
CA LEU A 115 -7.78 5.88 -11.38
C LEU A 115 -6.66 6.93 -11.36
N ALA A 116 -5.82 7.00 -12.40
CA ALA A 116 -4.81 8.03 -12.53
C ALA A 116 -5.42 9.44 -12.51
N LYS A 117 -6.49 9.65 -13.28
CA LYS A 117 -7.25 10.91 -13.27
C LYS A 117 -7.79 11.22 -11.87
N TYR A 118 -8.48 10.26 -11.26
CA TYR A 118 -9.04 10.42 -9.90
C TYR A 118 -7.98 10.85 -8.89
N LEU A 119 -6.82 10.15 -8.83
CA LEU A 119 -5.77 10.47 -7.88
C LEU A 119 -5.09 11.82 -8.14
N SER A 120 -5.02 12.26 -9.40
CA SER A 120 -4.47 13.58 -9.75
C SER A 120 -5.40 14.74 -9.37
N GLU A 121 -6.72 14.49 -9.34
CA GLU A 121 -7.75 15.48 -9.02
C GLU A 121 -8.21 15.39 -7.55
N ARG A 122 -7.82 14.32 -6.83
CA ARG A 122 -8.21 14.08 -5.43
C ARG A 122 -7.66 15.19 -4.54
N HIS A 123 -8.55 15.82 -3.77
CA HIS A 123 -8.16 16.82 -2.78
C HIS A 123 -7.34 16.19 -1.65
N ALA A 124 -6.34 16.93 -1.15
CA ALA A 124 -5.60 16.52 0.02
C ALA A 124 -6.51 16.52 1.26
N THR A 125 -6.51 15.41 1.99
CA THR A 125 -7.22 15.20 3.26
C THR A 125 -6.22 14.96 4.39
N ALA A 126 -6.69 15.01 5.65
CA ALA A 126 -5.82 14.82 6.82
C ALA A 126 -5.52 13.35 7.13
N PHE A 127 -6.30 12.46 6.54
CA PHE A 127 -6.26 11.01 6.53
C PHE A 127 -7.16 10.53 5.38
#